data_AF-A0A2T6E0C4-F1
#
_entry.id   AF-A0A2T6E0C4-F1
#
_cell.length_a   1.000
_cell.length_b   1.000
_cell.length_c   1.000
_cell.angle_alpha   90.00
_cell.angle_beta   90.00
_cell.angle_gamma   90.00
#
_symmetry.space_group_name_H-M   'P 1'
#
loop_
_entity.id
_entity.type
_entity.pdbx_description
1 polymer ?
#
loop_
_entity_poly.entity_id
_entity_poly.type
_entity_poly.pdbx_seq_one_letter_code
_entity_poly.pdbx_strand_id
1 'polypeptide(L)'
;MKILGRLLLLMALLLAGCSSYVARVDPGRNLRTYQRYFVKTNLNDNHGIDARIARALQARGFQADYGHLTMLPRGTQAIVTFDDQWAWDFKTHLRYLRLEVQDARSEQACAAATFNGPAALTASLDDVIDRLLDELLNPKPDKKKKS
;
A
#
# COMPACT_ATOMS: atom_id res chain seq x y z
N MET A 1 -8.98 -5.88 -46.22
CA MET A 1 -9.56 -5.13 -45.07
C MET A 1 -9.81 -5.96 -43.81
N LYS A 2 -10.31 -7.21 -43.86
CA LYS A 2 -10.60 -8.00 -42.63
C LYS A 2 -9.37 -8.39 -41.79
N ILE A 3 -8.22 -8.61 -42.44
CA ILE A 3 -6.96 -9.02 -41.77
C ILE A 3 -6.33 -7.84 -41.01
N LEU A 4 -6.40 -6.63 -41.58
CA LEU A 4 -5.91 -5.40 -40.96
C LEU A 4 -6.69 -5.06 -39.68
N GLY A 5 -8.02 -5.28 -39.69
CA GLY A 5 -8.85 -5.10 -38.50
C GLY A 5 -8.55 -6.09 -37.38
N ARG A 6 -8.24 -7.35 -37.72
CA ARG A 6 -7.83 -8.37 -36.73
C ARG A 6 -6.46 -8.06 -36.12
N LEU A 7 -5.52 -7.53 -36.92
CA LEU A 7 -4.19 -7.13 -36.45
C LEU A 7 -4.27 -5.90 -35.51
N LEU A 8 -5.12 -4.93 -35.83
CA LEU A 8 -5.35 -3.75 -34.98
C LEU A 8 -5.97 -4.14 -33.63
N LEU A 9 -6.92 -5.08 -33.63
CA LEU A 9 -7.53 -5.59 -32.41
C LEU A 9 -6.52 -6.34 -31.53
N LEU A 10 -5.63 -7.14 -32.14
CA LEU A 10 -4.56 -7.84 -31.42
C LEU A 10 -3.55 -6.86 -30.80
N MET A 11 -3.20 -5.79 -31.52
CA MET A 11 -2.27 -4.76 -31.06
C MET A 11 -2.84 -3.99 -29.85
N ALA A 12 -4.15 -3.74 -29.82
CA ALA A 12 -4.82 -3.06 -28.70
C ALA A 12 -4.77 -3.84 -27.38
N LEU A 13 -4.72 -5.18 -27.42
CA LEU A 13 -4.60 -6.01 -26.21
C LEU A 13 -3.19 -5.94 -25.58
N LEU A 14 -2.17 -5.53 -26.34
CA LEU A 14 -0.79 -5.44 -25.83
C LEU A 14 -0.53 -4.19 -24.97
N LEU A 15 -1.46 -3.22 -24.94
CA LEU A 15 -1.36 -2.02 -24.12
C LEU A 15 -1.94 -2.18 -22.72
N ALA A 16 -2.37 -3.39 -22.33
CA ALA A 16 -2.85 -3.65 -20.97
C ALA A 16 -1.68 -3.56 -19.97
N GLY A 17 -1.59 -2.44 -19.24
CA GLY A 17 -0.62 -2.24 -18.16
C GLY A 17 -0.95 -3.10 -16.94
N CYS A 18 0.01 -3.89 -16.47
CA CYS A 18 -0.15 -4.73 -15.30
C CYS A 18 0.17 -3.94 -14.02
N SER A 19 -0.77 -3.88 -13.06
CA SER A 19 -0.49 -3.38 -11.72
C SER A 19 0.08 -4.49 -10.85
N SER A 20 1.04 -4.17 -9.98
CA SER A 20 1.68 -5.12 -9.08
C SER A 20 1.54 -4.70 -7.62
N TYR A 21 1.40 -5.71 -6.76
CA TYR A 21 1.41 -5.58 -5.31
C TYR A 21 2.47 -6.52 -4.78
N VAL A 22 3.39 -6.00 -3.97
CA VAL A 22 4.48 -6.77 -3.37
C VAL A 22 4.53 -6.45 -1.89
N ALA A 23 4.39 -7.46 -1.04
CA ALA A 23 4.58 -7.32 0.40
C ALA A 23 5.78 -8.16 0.86
N ARG A 24 6.47 -7.64 1.87
CA ARG A 24 7.54 -8.30 2.61
C ARG A 24 7.27 -8.10 4.09
N VAL A 25 7.19 -9.18 4.84
CA VAL A 25 7.07 -9.18 6.30
C VAL A 25 8.24 -9.99 6.82
N ASP A 26 8.93 -9.47 7.84
CA ASP A 26 10.10 -10.15 8.41
C ASP A 26 9.72 -11.54 8.93
N PRO A 27 10.61 -12.54 8.78
CA PRO A 27 10.36 -13.89 9.27
C PRO A 27 10.00 -13.90 10.75
N GLY A 28 8.90 -14.58 11.11
CA GLY A 28 8.44 -14.69 12.49
C GLY A 28 7.67 -13.46 13.02
N ARG A 29 7.53 -12.38 12.24
CA ARG A 29 6.67 -11.26 12.60
C ARG A 29 5.23 -11.51 12.16
N ASN A 30 4.30 -11.28 13.09
CA ASN A 30 2.87 -11.29 12.83
C ASN A 30 2.29 -9.93 13.23
N LEU A 31 2.00 -9.09 12.24
CA LEU A 31 1.50 -7.74 12.46
C LEU A 31 0.14 -7.74 13.19
N ARG A 32 -0.69 -8.79 13.04
CA ARG A 32 -1.98 -8.91 13.72
C ARG A 32 -1.86 -9.00 15.25
N THR A 33 -0.66 -9.24 15.78
CA THR A 33 -0.42 -9.22 17.23
C THR A 33 -0.39 -7.80 17.80
N TYR A 34 -0.19 -6.78 16.96
CA TYR A 34 -0.34 -5.40 17.36
C TYR A 34 -1.82 -5.03 17.43
N GLN A 35 -2.21 -4.36 18.50
CA GLN A 35 -3.56 -3.81 18.70
C GLN A 35 -3.61 -2.32 18.39
N ARG A 36 -2.51 -1.59 18.63
CA ARG A 36 -2.45 -0.13 18.49
C ARG A 36 -1.42 0.29 17.44
N TYR A 37 -1.93 0.88 16.37
CA TYR A 37 -1.18 1.46 15.27
C TYR A 37 -1.22 2.99 15.33
N PHE A 38 -0.17 3.62 14.82
CA PHE A 38 -0.15 5.06 14.57
C PHE A 38 0.36 5.34 13.17
N VAL A 39 -0.38 6.09 12.37
CA VAL A 39 0.02 6.46 11.01
C VAL A 39 0.67 7.83 11.04
N LYS A 40 1.94 7.91 10.65
CA LYS A 40 2.66 9.18 10.61
C LYS A 40 2.16 10.02 9.43
N THR A 41 1.70 11.24 9.71
CA THR A 41 1.34 12.22 8.69
C THR A 41 2.55 12.60 7.86
N ASN A 42 2.39 12.54 6.53
CA ASN A 42 3.31 13.12 5.57
C ASN A 42 2.85 14.55 5.23
N LEU A 43 3.68 15.56 5.54
CA LEU A 43 3.34 16.97 5.28
C LEU A 43 3.26 17.32 3.79
N ASN A 44 3.83 16.48 2.92
CA ASN A 44 3.77 16.66 1.48
C ASN A 44 2.56 15.96 0.84
N ASP A 45 1.76 15.22 1.63
CA ASP A 45 0.56 14.56 1.14
C ASP A 45 -0.63 15.52 1.10
N ASN A 46 -1.30 15.56 -0.06
CA ASN A 46 -2.50 16.34 -0.29
C ASN A 46 -3.76 15.47 -0.50
N HIS A 47 -3.66 14.16 -0.28
CA HIS A 47 -4.72 13.18 -0.54
C HIS A 47 -5.29 12.55 0.75
N GLY A 48 -4.72 12.88 1.91
CA GLY A 48 -5.17 12.40 3.23
C GLY A 48 -4.95 10.90 3.40
N ILE A 49 -3.85 10.38 2.85
CA ILE A 49 -3.48 8.97 2.86
C ILE A 49 -3.33 8.47 4.30
N ASP A 50 -2.78 9.28 5.20
CA ASP A 50 -2.63 8.94 6.62
C ASP A 50 -3.97 8.61 7.29
N ALA A 51 -4.96 9.49 7.15
CA ALA A 51 -6.30 9.32 7.68
C ALA A 51 -7.03 8.12 7.06
N ARG A 52 -6.80 7.86 5.77
CA ARG A 52 -7.37 6.70 5.06
C ARG A 52 -6.76 5.39 5.54
N ILE A 53 -5.44 5.32 5.72
CA ILE A 53 -4.76 4.15 6.30
C ILE A 53 -5.27 3.90 7.72
N ALA A 54 -5.35 4.93 8.56
CA ALA A 54 -5.84 4.78 9.94
C ALA A 54 -7.28 4.26 9.96
N ARG A 55 -8.17 4.80 9.12
CA ARG A 55 -9.55 4.31 8.98
C ARG A 55 -9.62 2.87 8.49
N ALA A 56 -8.79 2.50 7.52
CA ALA A 56 -8.73 1.14 6.99
C ALA A 56 -8.22 0.13 8.06
N LEU A 57 -7.28 0.54 8.92
CA LEU A 57 -6.86 -0.25 10.08
C LEU A 57 -7.98 -0.36 11.13
N GLN A 58 -8.68 0.73 11.43
CA GLN A 58 -9.84 0.73 12.34
C GLN A 58 -10.95 -0.22 11.84
N ALA A 59 -11.25 -0.19 10.54
CA ALA A 59 -12.22 -1.09 9.91
C ALA A 59 -11.84 -2.58 10.04
N ARG A 60 -10.55 -2.89 10.26
CA ARG A 60 -10.03 -4.25 10.51
C ARG A 60 -9.98 -4.61 12.00
N GLY A 61 -10.48 -3.75 12.89
CA GLY A 61 -10.58 -3.98 14.32
C GLY A 61 -9.38 -3.53 15.14
N PHE A 62 -8.43 -2.79 14.54
CA PHE A 62 -7.29 -2.23 15.27
C PHE A 62 -7.64 -0.86 15.87
N GLN A 63 -6.98 -0.49 16.96
CA GLN A 63 -6.91 0.91 17.38
C GLN A 63 -5.89 1.59 16.49
N ALA A 64 -6.30 2.58 15.69
CA ALA A 64 -5.38 3.33 14.85
C ALA A 64 -5.69 4.81 14.91
N ASP A 65 -4.66 5.61 15.15
CA ASP A 65 -4.70 7.08 15.06
C ASP A 65 -3.69 7.54 14.00
N TYR A 66 -3.75 8.81 13.62
CA TYR A 66 -2.79 9.41 12.70
C TYR A 66 -2.38 10.81 13.16
N GLY A 67 -1.21 11.26 12.74
CA GLY A 67 -0.71 12.59 13.06
C GLY A 67 0.81 12.72 12.98
N HIS A 68 1.31 13.85 13.46
CA HIS A 68 2.75 14.03 13.68
C HIS A 68 3.25 13.15 14.81
N LEU A 69 4.53 12.73 14.76
CA LEU A 69 5.13 11.88 15.81
C LEU A 69 5.13 12.55 17.20
N THR A 70 5.02 13.88 17.27
CA THR A 70 4.82 14.62 18.53
C THR A 70 3.49 14.31 19.22
N MET A 71 2.53 13.76 18.47
CA MET A 71 1.21 13.33 18.96
C MET A 71 1.13 11.82 19.20
N LEU A 72 2.26 11.10 19.11
CA LEU A 72 2.30 9.64 19.24
C LEU A 72 1.69 9.19 20.58
N PRO A 73 0.56 8.47 20.57
CA PRO A 73 -0.07 8.02 21.80
C PRO A 73 0.83 7.06 22.59
N ARG A 74 0.73 7.10 23.91
CA ARG A 74 1.40 6.09 24.75
C ARG A 74 0.88 4.70 24.42
N GLY A 75 1.77 3.72 24.38
CA GLY A 75 1.40 2.33 24.10
C GLY A 75 1.13 2.02 22.63
N THR A 76 1.46 2.92 21.69
CA THR A 76 1.59 2.56 20.28
C THR A 76 2.58 1.40 20.13
N GLN A 77 2.20 0.40 19.35
CA GLN A 77 2.99 -0.81 19.12
C GLN A 77 3.59 -0.84 17.72
N ALA A 78 2.89 -0.25 16.75
CA ALA A 78 3.34 -0.16 15.38
C ALA A 78 3.15 1.25 14.83
N ILE A 79 4.18 1.77 14.17
CA ILE A 79 4.12 3.03 13.44
C ILE A 79 4.08 2.71 11.95
N VAL A 80 3.11 3.29 11.24
CA VAL A 80 2.99 3.16 9.79
C VAL A 80 3.47 4.46 9.14
N THR A 81 4.40 4.34 8.21
CA THR A 81 4.80 5.44 7.32
C THR A 81 4.43 5.08 5.89
N PHE A 82 4.34 6.09 5.03
CA PHE A 82 4.07 5.88 3.62
C PHE A 82 4.86 6.83 2.72
N ASP A 83 5.10 6.37 1.50
CA ASP A 83 5.67 7.14 0.41
C ASP A 83 4.79 6.94 -0.82
N ASP A 84 4.42 8.04 -1.47
CA ASP A 84 3.49 8.06 -2.58
C ASP A 84 4.06 8.84 -3.76
N GLN A 85 3.74 8.36 -4.98
CA GLN A 85 4.05 9.11 -6.20
C GLN A 85 2.82 9.17 -7.07
N TRP A 86 2.54 10.39 -7.52
CA TRP A 86 1.43 10.71 -8.39
C TRP A 86 1.94 11.15 -9.75
N ALA A 87 1.20 10.78 -10.79
CA ALA A 87 1.43 11.26 -12.14
C ALA A 87 0.26 12.14 -12.59
N TRP A 88 0.56 13.07 -13.49
CA TRP A 88 -0.43 13.90 -14.16
C TRP A 88 -0.18 13.79 -15.66
N ASP A 89 -0.90 12.89 -16.31
CA ASP A 89 -0.81 12.71 -17.77
C ASP A 89 -2.07 13.23 -18.49
N PHE A 90 -3.23 13.10 -17.84
CA PHE A 90 -4.55 13.63 -18.28
C PHE A 90 -5.48 13.89 -17.09
N LYS A 91 -5.31 13.10 -16.03
CA LYS A 91 -5.87 13.31 -14.69
C LYS A 91 -4.81 12.90 -13.66
N THR A 92 -4.87 13.50 -12.47
CA THR A 92 -4.03 13.09 -11.35
C THR A 92 -4.33 11.65 -10.96
N HIS A 93 -3.29 10.85 -10.81
CA HIS A 93 -3.44 9.46 -10.43
C HIS A 93 -2.25 8.89 -9.67
N LEU A 94 -2.54 7.93 -8.79
CA LEU A 94 -1.56 7.28 -7.93
C LEU A 94 -0.76 6.27 -8.76
N ARG A 95 0.54 6.48 -8.96
CA ARG A 95 1.41 5.54 -9.68
C ARG A 95 2.11 4.57 -8.75
N TYR A 96 2.35 5.02 -7.53
CA TYR A 96 3.12 4.30 -6.52
C TYR A 96 2.58 4.61 -5.14
N LEU A 97 2.47 3.58 -4.31
CA LEU A 97 2.26 3.73 -2.88
C LEU A 97 3.01 2.64 -2.15
N ARG A 98 3.83 3.02 -1.17
CA ARG A 98 4.49 2.10 -0.27
C ARG A 98 4.06 2.39 1.15
N LEU A 99 3.65 1.35 1.88
CA LEU A 99 3.45 1.36 3.32
C LEU A 99 4.62 0.65 3.98
N GLU A 100 5.14 1.21 5.05
CA GLU A 100 6.17 0.60 5.88
C GLU A 100 5.70 0.58 7.33
N VAL A 101 5.92 -0.55 8.00
CA VAL A 101 5.51 -0.78 9.39
C VAL A 101 6.76 -0.94 10.26
N GLN A 102 6.91 -0.05 11.21
CA GLN A 102 7.96 -0.05 12.21
C GLN A 102 7.41 -0.54 13.56
N ASP A 103 8.12 -1.44 14.23
CA ASP A 103 7.84 -1.79 15.62
C ASP A 103 8.24 -0.61 16.51
N ALA A 104 7.28 -0.07 17.27
CA ALA A 104 7.50 1.14 18.07
C ALA A 104 8.47 0.92 19.26
N ARG A 105 8.73 -0.34 19.66
CA ARG A 105 9.65 -0.66 20.75
C ARG A 105 11.10 -0.74 20.27
N SER A 106 11.32 -1.31 19.08
CA SER A 106 12.67 -1.48 18.53
C SER A 106 13.06 -0.39 17.53
N GLU A 107 12.10 0.41 17.08
CA GLU A 107 12.26 1.40 16.01
C GLU A 107 12.81 0.79 14.71
N GLN A 108 12.56 -0.50 14.49
CA GLN A 108 12.99 -1.21 13.28
C GLN A 108 11.79 -1.44 12.36
N ALA A 109 11.98 -1.15 11.06
CA ALA A 109 11.06 -1.57 10.02
C ALA A 109 10.99 -3.09 10.01
N CYS A 110 9.77 -3.63 10.12
CA CYS A 110 9.53 -5.07 10.22
C CYS A 110 8.61 -5.60 9.11
N ALA A 111 8.00 -4.72 8.34
CA ALA A 111 7.24 -5.06 7.15
C ALA A 111 7.12 -3.87 6.20
N ALA A 112 6.97 -4.16 4.91
CA ALA A 112 6.62 -3.17 3.90
C ALA A 112 5.73 -3.81 2.82
N ALA A 113 4.79 -3.03 2.30
CA ALA A 113 4.02 -3.39 1.12
C ALA A 113 4.06 -2.25 0.11
N THR A 114 4.16 -2.61 -1.16
CA THR A 114 4.33 -1.67 -2.26
C THR A 114 3.36 -2.00 -3.37
N PHE A 115 2.69 -0.95 -3.80
CA PHE A 115 1.93 -0.89 -5.02
C PHE A 115 2.76 -0.19 -6.09
N ASN A 116 2.87 -0.80 -7.26
CA ASN A 116 3.47 -0.18 -8.44
C ASN A 116 2.63 -0.55 -9.67
N GLY A 117 2.15 0.45 -10.38
CA GLY A 117 1.49 0.22 -11.65
C GLY A 117 1.23 1.51 -12.43
N PRO A 118 0.91 1.39 -13.74
CA PRO A 118 0.26 2.46 -14.49
C PRO A 118 -1.18 2.59 -13.98
N ALA A 119 -1.35 3.36 -12.92
CA ALA A 119 -2.46 3.16 -12.01
C ALA A 119 -3.41 4.36 -11.99
N ALA A 120 -4.40 4.39 -12.89
CA ALA A 120 -5.75 4.88 -12.57
C ALA A 120 -6.70 4.85 -13.77
N LEU A 121 -7.16 3.66 -14.14
CA LEU A 121 -8.50 3.58 -14.72
C LEU A 121 -9.45 2.67 -13.93
N THR A 122 -8.97 1.87 -12.97
CA THR A 122 -9.80 0.78 -12.41
C THR A 122 -9.88 0.67 -10.89
N ALA A 123 -8.95 1.24 -10.10
CA ALA A 123 -8.97 1.12 -8.63
C ALA A 123 -8.88 2.50 -7.94
N SER A 124 -9.61 2.67 -6.85
CA SER A 124 -9.55 3.86 -6.01
C SER A 124 -8.33 3.82 -5.06
N LEU A 125 -7.97 4.97 -4.48
CA LEU A 125 -6.92 5.04 -3.45
C LEU A 125 -7.25 4.13 -2.26
N ASP A 126 -8.51 4.07 -1.85
CA ASP A 126 -8.95 3.25 -0.71
C ASP A 126 -8.79 1.75 -1.03
N ASP A 127 -9.11 1.31 -2.26
CA ASP A 127 -8.89 -0.08 -2.70
C ASP A 127 -7.41 -0.47 -2.66
N VAL A 128 -6.51 0.44 -3.06
CA VAL A 128 -5.06 0.21 -3.03
C VAL A 128 -4.58 0.09 -1.59
N ILE A 129 -5.01 1.00 -0.70
CA ILE A 129 -4.67 0.96 0.74
C ILE A 129 -5.16 -0.35 1.36
N ASP A 130 -6.41 -0.72 1.11
CA ASP A 130 -7.00 -1.95 1.66
C ASP A 130 -6.19 -3.18 1.23
N ARG A 131 -5.83 -3.25 -0.05
CA ARG A 131 -5.06 -4.37 -0.57
C ARG A 131 -3.64 -4.41 -0.01
N LEU A 132 -2.98 -3.26 0.18
CA LEU A 132 -1.65 -3.22 0.80
C LEU A 132 -1.71 -3.67 2.26
N LEU A 133 -2.71 -3.23 3.02
CA LEU A 133 -2.91 -3.67 4.40
C LEU A 133 -3.22 -5.16 4.47
N ASP A 134 -4.02 -5.70 3.54
CA ASP A 134 -4.32 -7.13 3.51
C ASP A 134 -3.09 -7.98 3.23
N GLU A 135 -2.21 -7.56 2.31
CA GLU A 135 -0.94 -8.25 2.04
C GLU A 135 0.04 -8.14 3.23
N LEU A 136 0.02 -7.05 4.00
CA LEU A 136 0.80 -6.90 5.24
C LEU A 136 0.29 -7.78 6.38
N LEU A 137 -1.03 -7.82 6.59
CA LEU A 137 -1.67 -8.51 7.71
C LEU A 137 -1.87 -10.02 7.43
N ASN A 138 -1.89 -10.42 6.16
CA ASN A 138 -2.00 -11.79 5.71
C ASN A 138 -0.90 -12.10 4.68
N PRO A 139 0.39 -12.05 5.06
CA PRO A 139 1.47 -12.26 4.13
C PRO A 139 1.36 -13.65 3.51
N LYS A 140 1.31 -13.71 2.18
CA LYS A 140 1.38 -14.98 1.47
C LYS A 140 2.77 -15.60 1.72
N PRO A 141 2.87 -16.93 1.92
CA PRO A 141 4.15 -17.58 2.05
C PRO A 141 5.00 -17.27 0.81
N ASP A 142 6.23 -16.82 1.05
CA ASP A 142 7.17 -16.48 -0.03
C ASP A 142 7.31 -17.68 -0.96
N LYS A 143 6.96 -17.51 -2.24
CA LYS A 143 7.17 -18.55 -3.24
C LYS A 143 8.67 -18.62 -3.45
N LYS A 144 9.38 -19.39 -2.63
CA LYS A 144 10.81 -19.69 -2.79
C LYS A 144 11.08 -19.91 -4.28
N LYS A 145 11.90 -19.05 -4.87
CA LYS A 145 12.50 -19.31 -6.18
C LYS A 145 13.18 -20.68 -6.06
N LYS A 146 12.58 -21.71 -6.67
CA LYS A 146 13.29 -22.96 -6.94
C LYS A 146 14.43 -22.58 -7.88
N SER A 147 15.64 -22.52 -7.33
CA SER A 147 16.87 -22.54 -8.11
C SER A 147 17.16 -23.96 -8.57
#